data_AF-A0A1I2K542-F1
#
_entry.id   AF-A0A1I2K542-F1
#
_cell.length_a   1.000
_cell.length_b   1.000
_cell.length_c   1.000
_cell.angle_alpha   90.00
_cell.angle_beta   90.00
_cell.angle_gamma   90.00
#
_symmetry.space_group_name_H-M   'P 1'
#
loop_
_entity.id
_entity.type
_entity.pdbx_description
1 polymer ?
#
loop_
_entity_poly.entity_id
_entity_poly.type
_entity_poly.pdbx_seq_one_letter_code
_entity_poly.pdbx_strand_id
1 'polypeptide(L)'
;MSTHQPNGTHLLADMSGIEAGLLVDCTRIEQLLRAAAAAAGAQVLHSHFHSFGSGLGVTGVVLLAESHISIHTWPENGFAAADIFMCGASQPHLALEVIEEALQPECSEVRTVDRAPPH
;
A
#
# COMPACT_ATOMS: atom_id res chain seq x y z
N MET A 1 -20.67 -14.94 -17.65
CA MET A 1 -19.80 -15.14 -16.48
C MET A 1 -18.47 -14.48 -16.83
N SER A 2 -18.10 -13.39 -16.16
CA SER A 2 -16.79 -12.79 -16.39
C SER A 2 -15.75 -13.74 -15.81
N THR A 3 -14.88 -14.28 -16.65
CA THR A 3 -13.72 -15.05 -16.21
C THR A 3 -12.80 -14.10 -15.46
N HIS A 4 -12.65 -14.29 -14.14
CA HIS A 4 -11.64 -13.59 -13.35
C HIS A 4 -10.27 -13.98 -13.90
N GLN A 5 -9.63 -13.06 -14.61
CA GLN A 5 -8.27 -13.24 -15.08
C GLN A 5 -7.33 -12.82 -13.95
N PRO A 6 -6.38 -13.67 -13.53
CA PRO A 6 -5.41 -13.36 -12.49
C PRO A 6 -4.34 -12.34 -12.93
N ASN A 7 -4.65 -11.52 -13.94
CA ASN A 7 -3.80 -10.48 -14.46
C ASN A 7 -3.91 -9.26 -13.54
N GLY A 8 -2.78 -8.83 -13.00
CA GLY A 8 -2.73 -7.63 -12.17
C GLY A 8 -1.37 -6.98 -12.20
N THR A 9 -1.34 -5.74 -11.74
CA THR A 9 -0.12 -4.94 -11.63
C THR A 9 0.24 -4.83 -10.16
N HIS A 10 1.50 -5.15 -9.85
CA HIS A 10 2.03 -5.08 -8.50
C HIS A 10 3.12 -4.02 -8.43
N LEU A 11 2.83 -2.93 -7.72
CA LEU A 11 3.81 -1.90 -7.42
C LEU A 11 4.50 -2.23 -6.10
N LEU A 12 5.82 -2.24 -6.11
CA LEU A 12 6.67 -2.31 -4.92
C LEU A 12 7.28 -0.92 -4.77
N ALA A 13 6.88 -0.17 -3.75
CA ALA A 13 7.29 1.21 -3.52
C ALA A 13 8.12 1.31 -2.24
N ASP A 14 9.39 1.68 -2.41
CA ASP A 14 10.33 1.98 -1.33
C ASP A 14 10.42 3.51 -1.18
N MET A 15 9.91 4.03 -0.07
CA MET A 15 9.76 5.47 0.17
C MET A 15 10.64 5.93 1.33
N SER A 16 11.43 6.99 1.14
CA SER A 16 12.41 7.48 2.11
C SER A 16 12.36 9.00 2.31
N GLY A 17 12.90 9.48 3.44
CA GLY A 17 12.84 10.88 3.83
C GLY A 17 11.48 11.30 4.42
N ILE A 18 10.71 10.33 4.94
CA ILE A 18 9.39 10.59 5.52
C ILE A 18 9.55 11.10 6.97
N GLU A 19 8.75 12.09 7.34
CA GLU A 19 8.64 12.56 8.72
C GLU A 19 8.17 11.43 9.66
N ALA A 20 8.93 11.17 10.72
CA ALA A 20 8.70 10.01 11.61
C ALA A 20 7.28 9.96 12.20
N GLY A 21 6.69 11.11 12.54
CA GLY A 21 5.33 11.24 13.05
C GLY A 21 4.24 10.77 12.08
N LEU A 22 4.50 10.73 10.78
CA LEU A 22 3.59 10.17 9.77
C LEU A 22 3.62 8.63 9.74
N LEU A 23 4.64 8.01 10.33
CA LEU A 23 4.90 6.56 10.22
C LEU A 23 4.49 5.74 11.44
N VAL A 24 4.11 6.39 12.55
CA VAL A 24 3.89 5.74 13.86
C VAL A 24 2.42 5.47 14.19
N ASP A 25 1.49 6.18 13.55
CA ASP A 25 0.07 6.12 13.89
C ASP A 25 -0.66 5.03 13.09
N CYS A 26 -0.88 3.90 13.76
CA CYS A 26 -1.56 2.73 13.21
C CYS A 26 -2.94 3.06 12.62
N THR A 27 -3.74 3.91 13.28
CA THR A 27 -5.08 4.26 12.81
C THR A 27 -5.01 5.16 11.57
N ARG A 28 -4.07 6.11 11.54
CA ARG A 28 -3.87 6.96 10.35
C ARG A 28 -3.37 6.16 9.15
N ILE A 29 -2.44 5.23 9.37
CA ILE A 29 -1.94 4.33 8.31
C ILE A 29 -3.07 3.41 7.79
N GLU A 30 -3.94 2.90 8.68
CA GLU A 30 -5.12 2.14 8.24
C GLU A 30 -6.06 2.97 7.36
N GLN A 31 -6.40 4.17 7.81
CA GLN A 31 -7.26 5.08 7.05
C GLN A 31 -6.65 5.44 5.70
N LEU A 32 -5.33 5.65 5.66
CA LEU A 32 -4.58 5.92 4.44
C LEU A 32 -4.71 4.77 3.43
N LEU A 33 -4.39 3.53 3.82
CA LEU A 33 -4.46 2.41 2.89
C LEU A 33 -5.89 2.12 2.40
N ARG A 34 -6.90 2.36 3.24
CA ARG A 34 -8.31 2.26 2.84
C ARG A 34 -8.70 3.35 1.84
N ALA A 35 -8.23 4.59 2.03
CA ALA A 35 -8.45 5.67 1.08
C ALA A 35 -7.74 5.41 -0.26
N ALA A 36 -6.51 4.91 -0.22
CA ALA A 36 -5.76 4.50 -1.40
C ALA A 36 -6.48 3.40 -2.19
N ALA A 37 -6.99 2.37 -1.51
CA ALA A 37 -7.81 1.33 -2.15
C ALA A 37 -9.06 1.90 -2.82
N ALA A 38 -9.78 2.81 -2.14
CA ALA A 38 -10.97 3.46 -2.69
C ALA A 38 -10.66 4.32 -3.92
N ALA A 39 -9.58 5.11 -3.89
CA ALA A 39 -9.13 5.93 -5.02
C ALA A 39 -8.77 5.10 -6.25
N ALA A 40 -8.18 3.92 -6.04
CA ALA A 40 -7.86 2.98 -7.10
C ALA A 40 -9.06 2.16 -7.61
N GLY A 41 -10.27 2.36 -7.06
CA GLY A 41 -11.47 1.59 -7.42
C GLY A 41 -11.50 0.16 -6.89
N ALA A 42 -10.68 -0.16 -5.89
CA ALA A 42 -10.60 -1.49 -5.30
C ALA A 42 -11.59 -1.65 -4.14
N GLN A 43 -12.23 -2.83 -4.08
CA GLN A 43 -13.11 -3.19 -2.97
C GLN A 43 -12.31 -3.75 -1.80
N VAL A 44 -12.38 -3.09 -0.65
CA VAL A 44 -11.80 -3.59 0.62
C VAL A 44 -12.69 -4.67 1.21
N LEU A 45 -12.09 -5.82 1.55
CA LEU A 45 -12.75 -6.90 2.29
C LEU A 45 -12.46 -6.79 3.80
N HIS A 46 -11.18 -6.75 4.15
CA HIS A 46 -10.69 -6.74 5.52
C HIS A 46 -9.41 -5.92 5.63
N SER A 47 -9.05 -5.55 6.86
CA SER A 47 -7.75 -4.97 7.16
C SER A 47 -7.20 -5.54 8.46
N HIS A 48 -5.88 -5.54 8.59
CA HIS A 48 -5.20 -5.88 9.82
C HIS A 48 -3.95 -5.03 9.98
N PHE A 49 -3.78 -4.44 11.15
CA PHE A 49 -2.66 -3.56 11.45
C PHE A 49 -2.09 -3.85 12.83
N HIS A 50 -0.77 -3.72 12.95
CA HIS A 50 -0.02 -3.90 14.17
C HIS A 50 0.93 -2.72 14.37
N SER A 51 0.79 -2.01 15.50
CA SER A 51 1.79 -1.07 15.98
C SER A 51 2.79 -1.81 16.86
N PHE A 52 4.07 -1.55 16.66
CA PHE A 52 5.13 -2.12 17.49
C PHE A 52 5.33 -1.38 18.82
N GLY A 53 4.57 -0.32 19.08
CA GLY A 53 4.63 0.47 20.31
C GLY A 53 4.82 1.96 20.05
N SER A 54 4.82 2.75 21.13
CA SER A 54 4.93 4.21 21.04
C SER A 54 6.22 4.64 20.35
N GLY A 55 6.11 5.38 19.26
CA GLY A 55 7.25 5.87 18.47
C GLY A 55 7.89 4.83 17.55
N LEU A 56 7.38 3.60 17.52
CA LEU A 56 7.82 2.54 16.63
C LEU A 56 6.88 2.41 15.43
N GLY A 57 7.34 1.67 14.42
CA GLY A 57 6.63 1.51 13.17
C GLY A 57 5.31 0.73 13.26
N VAL A 58 4.71 0.59 12.09
CA VAL A 58 3.44 -0.08 11.85
C VAL A 58 3.65 -1.09 10.72
N THR A 59 3.09 -2.29 10.90
CA THR A 59 2.85 -3.22 9.78
C THR A 59 1.35 -3.29 9.53
N GLY A 60 0.97 -3.20 8.26
CA GLY A 60 -0.42 -3.13 7.85
C GLY A 60 -0.70 -3.88 6.57
N VAL A 61 -1.89 -4.46 6.47
CA VAL A 61 -2.41 -5.03 5.23
C VAL A 61 -3.89 -4.74 5.09
N VAL A 62 -4.30 -4.38 3.87
CA VAL A 62 -5.68 -4.28 3.43
C VAL A 62 -5.91 -5.36 2.39
N LEU A 63 -6.78 -6.32 2.72
CA LEU A 63 -7.19 -7.36 1.78
C LEU A 63 -8.24 -6.79 0.84
N LEU A 64 -7.98 -6.92 -0.46
CA LEU A 64 -8.90 -6.56 -1.54
C LEU A 64 -9.55 -7.83 -2.09
N ALA A 65 -10.59 -7.68 -2.91
CA ALA A 65 -11.34 -8.81 -3.47
C ALA A 65 -10.45 -9.90 -4.11
N GLU A 66 -9.38 -9.51 -4.81
CA GLU A 66 -8.49 -10.43 -5.54
C GLU A 66 -6.99 -10.10 -5.35
N SER A 67 -6.65 -9.23 -4.40
CA SER A 67 -5.30 -8.68 -4.24
C SER A 67 -5.09 -8.04 -2.85
N HIS A 68 -4.10 -7.14 -2.68
CA HIS A 68 -3.83 -6.49 -1.39
C HIS A 68 -3.09 -5.15 -1.53
N ILE A 69 -3.14 -4.35 -0.48
CA ILE A 69 -2.16 -3.30 -0.20
C ILE A 69 -1.50 -3.63 1.14
N SER A 70 -0.18 -3.71 1.22
CA SER A 70 0.56 -3.80 2.49
C SER A 70 1.53 -2.64 2.66
N ILE A 71 1.84 -2.33 3.92
CA ILE A 71 2.85 -1.35 4.28
C ILE A 71 3.63 -1.77 5.54
N HIS A 72 4.92 -1.48 5.53
CA HIS A 72 5.80 -1.61 6.68
C HIS A 72 6.53 -0.28 6.87
N THR A 73 6.52 0.26 8.08
CA THR A 73 7.16 1.55 8.38
C THR A 73 8.30 1.41 9.39
N TRP A 74 9.33 2.25 9.22
CA TRP A 74 10.49 2.40 10.11
C TRP A 74 10.70 3.90 10.38
N PRO A 75 9.98 4.47 11.37
CA PRO A 75 10.07 5.89 11.73
C PRO A 75 11.51 6.36 12.00
N GLU A 76 12.33 5.51 12.63
CA GLU A 76 13.73 5.76 12.95
C GLU A 76 14.63 5.96 11.72
N ASN A 77 14.17 5.49 10.56
CA ASN A 77 14.83 5.62 9.27
C ASN A 77 14.10 6.57 8.31
N GLY A 78 12.93 7.12 8.71
CA GLY A 78 12.06 7.87 7.82
C GLY A 78 11.68 7.06 6.58
N PHE A 79 11.43 5.76 6.75
CA PHE A 79 11.27 4.80 5.65
C PHE A 79 9.93 4.06 5.73
N ALA A 80 9.33 3.82 4.57
CA ALA A 80 8.18 2.94 4.41
C ALA A 80 8.32 2.11 3.13
N ALA A 81 8.05 0.81 3.24
CA ALA A 81 7.92 -0.09 2.09
C ALA A 81 6.44 -0.43 1.91
N ALA A 82 5.90 -0.24 0.71
CA ALA A 82 4.52 -0.54 0.37
C ALA A 82 4.41 -1.47 -0.84
N ASP A 83 3.55 -2.48 -0.72
CA ASP A 83 3.17 -3.38 -1.81
C ASP A 83 1.74 -3.04 -2.22
N ILE A 84 1.53 -2.67 -3.48
CA ILE A 84 0.22 -2.30 -4.03
C ILE A 84 -0.07 -3.25 -5.18
N PHE A 85 -0.72 -4.36 -4.85
CA PHE A 85 -1.13 -5.35 -5.84
C PHE A 85 -2.60 -5.17 -6.18
N MET A 86 -2.93 -5.00 -7.46
CA MET A 86 -4.31 -4.87 -7.90
C MET A 86 -4.58 -5.61 -9.21
N CYS A 87 -5.78 -6.18 -9.31
CA CYS A 87 -6.26 -6.94 -10.47
C CYS A 87 -7.42 -6.22 -11.17
N GLY A 88 -7.69 -6.62 -12.41
CA GLY A 88 -8.84 -6.14 -13.18
C GLY A 88 -8.76 -4.67 -13.58
N ALA A 89 -9.84 -3.93 -13.38
CA ALA A 89 -9.95 -2.51 -13.78
C ALA A 89 -9.43 -1.53 -12.70
N SER A 90 -8.87 -2.03 -11.60
CA SER A 90 -8.32 -1.21 -10.53
C SER A 90 -7.04 -0.50 -10.97
N GLN A 91 -6.78 0.68 -10.43
CA GLN A 91 -5.68 1.56 -10.86
C GLN A 91 -4.65 1.73 -9.73
N PRO A 92 -3.64 0.83 -9.61
CA PRO A 92 -2.73 0.83 -8.47
C PRO A 92 -1.87 2.10 -8.36
N HIS A 93 -1.63 2.81 -9.47
CA HIS A 93 -0.92 4.10 -9.43
C HIS A 93 -1.70 5.19 -8.69
N LEU A 94 -3.04 5.19 -8.73
CA LEU A 94 -3.85 6.12 -7.95
C LEU A 94 -3.76 5.82 -6.44
N ALA A 95 -3.64 4.54 -6.06
CA ALA A 95 -3.37 4.18 -4.68
C ALA A 95 -1.98 4.65 -4.23
N LEU A 96 -0.97 4.50 -5.08
CA LEU A 96 0.38 4.99 -4.81
C LEU A 96 0.40 6.51 -4.62
N GLU A 97 -0.22 7.26 -5.52
CA GLU A 97 -0.33 8.73 -5.44
C GLU A 97 -0.91 9.17 -4.09
N VAL A 98 -2.00 8.55 -3.65
CA VAL A 98 -2.61 8.85 -2.33
C VAL A 98 -1.65 8.56 -1.18
N ILE A 99 -0.88 7.47 -1.26
CA ILE A 99 0.11 7.10 -0.23
C ILE A 99 1.26 8.12 -0.21
N GLU A 100 1.80 8.49 -1.37
CA GLU A 100 2.90 9.45 -1.49
C GLU A 100 2.48 10.86 -1.06
N GLU A 101 1.26 11.31 -1.40
CA GLU A 101 0.72 12.59 -0.95
C GLU A 101 0.59 12.67 0.58
N ALA A 102 0.21 11.56 1.22
CA ALA A 102 0.01 11.52 2.67
C ALA A 102 1.31 11.34 3.46
N LEU A 103 2.26 10.57 2.94
CA LEU A 103 3.54 10.29 3.61
C LEU A 103 4.63 11.28 3.23
N GLN A 104 4.47 12.03 2.14
CA GLN A 104 5.41 13.06 1.69
C GLN A 104 6.88 12.61 1.66
N PRO A 105 7.22 11.47 1.02
CA PRO A 105 8.61 11.04 0.95
C PRO A 105 9.44 12.03 0.12
N GLU A 106 10.70 12.23 0.52
CA GLU A 106 11.66 12.99 -0.30
C GLU A 106 12.08 12.20 -1.55
N CYS A 107 12.09 10.87 -1.45
CA CYS A 107 12.43 9.97 -2.56
C CYS A 107 11.56 8.71 -2.53
N SER A 108 11.09 8.29 -3.70
CA SER A 108 10.30 7.07 -3.92
C SER A 108 10.90 6.26 -5.06
N GLU A 109 11.32 5.02 -4.79
CA GLU A 109 11.71 4.05 -5.82
C GLU A 109 10.56 3.05 -6.02
N VAL A 110 10.04 2.98 -7.24
CA VAL A 110 8.89 2.14 -7.56
C VAL A 110 9.27 1.10 -8.60
N ARG A 111 9.04 -0.17 -8.28
CA ARG A 111 9.17 -1.29 -9.21
C ARG A 111 7.79 -1.81 -9.56
N THR A 112 7.52 -1.92 -10.86
CA THR A 112 6.27 -2.47 -11.37
C THR A 112 6.50 -3.91 -11.81
N VAL A 113 5.68 -4.82 -11.32
CA VAL A 113 5.70 -6.24 -11.66
C VAL A 113 4.33 -6.65 -12.20
N ASP A 114 4.32 -7.18 -13.42
CA ASP A 114 3.13 -7.81 -13.97
C ASP A 114 2.92 -9.19 -13.34
N ARG A 115 1.72 -9.43 -12.83
CA ARG A 115 1.31 -10.69 -12.21
C ARG A 115 0.34 -11.37 -13.15
N ALA A 116 0.74 -12.50 -13.71
CA ALA A 116 -0.08 -13.33 -14.57
C ALA A 116 0.37 -14.81 -14.44
N PRO A 117 -0.47 -15.78 -14.82
CA PRO A 117 -0.07 -17.17 -14.88
C PRO A 117 1.10 -17.33 -15.86
N PRO A 118 2.10 -18.16 -15.53
CA PRO A 118 3.09 -18.55 -16.53
C PRO A 118 2.37 -19.28 -17.67
N HIS A 119 2.87 -19.07 -18.90
CA HIS A 119 2.37 -19.74 -20.11
C HIS A 119 2.24 -21.26 -19.95
#